data_AF-A0AAE3A253-F1
#
_entry.id   AF-A0AAE3A253-F1
#
_cell.length_a   1.000
_cell.length_b   1.000
_cell.length_c   1.000
_cell.angle_alpha   90.00
_cell.angle_beta   90.00
_cell.angle_gamma   90.00
#
_symmetry.space_group_name_H-M   'P 1'
#
loop_
_entity.id
_entity.type
_entity.pdbx_description
1 polymer ?
#
loop_
_entity_poly.entity_id
_entity_poly.type
_entity_poly.pdbx_seq_one_letter_code
_entity_poly.pdbx_strand_id
1 'polypeptide(L)'
;MMITYFVGGNSQNFSESLNNSVGFTVQYMALASVLALLEPIIFSMVNLGFKYKPFSFNMHSIAIILFYFTTLTFGLIGFMRCFDNAFWGDEGYTIRLAKMSLKDMIYATAGDVHPPLYYFLVKGLYCLFGNNGFTYQLSAWLPYCAILLLACSVIRKEFGVITA
;
A
#
# COMPACT_ATOMS: atom_id res chain seq x y z
N MET A 1 -3.62 8.72 16.81
CA MET A 1 -3.09 9.25 15.54
C MET A 1 -2.37 10.55 15.85
N MET A 2 -1.05 10.59 15.67
CA MET A 2 -0.24 11.78 15.98
C MET A 2 -0.27 12.70 14.77
N ILE A 3 -0.94 13.85 14.88
CA ILE A 3 -0.94 14.88 13.84
C ILE A 3 0.20 15.83 14.19
N THR A 4 1.18 15.95 13.31
CA THR A 4 2.31 16.89 13.47
C THR A 4 2.12 18.07 12.54
N TYR A 5 2.34 19.30 13.03
CA TYR A 5 2.42 20.48 12.17
C TYR A 5 3.89 20.82 11.89
N PHE A 6 4.13 21.43 10.73
CA PHE A 6 5.46 21.92 10.34
C PHE A 6 5.37 23.42 10.08
N VAL A 7 5.77 24.22 11.06
CA VAL A 7 5.80 25.69 10.93
C VAL A 7 7.18 26.17 11.40
N GLY A 8 7.89 26.89 10.54
CA GLY A 8 9.19 27.49 10.88
C GLY A 8 10.35 26.49 11.12
N GLY A 9 10.28 25.28 10.55
CA GLY A 9 11.34 24.27 10.68
C GLY A 9 11.23 23.36 11.91
N ASN A 10 10.22 23.56 12.77
CA ASN A 10 9.95 22.71 13.93
C ASN A 10 8.75 21.79 13.65
N SER A 11 8.93 20.50 13.91
CA SER A 11 7.85 19.50 13.91
C SER A 11 7.45 19.16 15.35
N GLN A 12 6.24 19.53 15.76
CA GLN A 12 5.70 19.18 17.08
C GLN A 12 4.30 18.58 16.96
N ASN A 13 3.87 17.92 18.04
CA ASN A 13 2.53 17.37 18.12
C ASN A 13 1.50 18.51 18.16
N PHE A 14 0.62 18.52 17.17
CA PHE A 14 -0.38 19.56 16.98
C PHE A 14 -1.35 19.69 18.16
N SER A 15 -1.83 18.57 18.69
CA SER A 15 -2.76 18.57 19.81
C SER A 15 -2.10 19.08 21.10
N GLU A 16 -0.81 18.80 21.26
CA GLU A 16 -0.04 19.25 22.43
C GLU A 16 0.22 20.76 22.35
N SER A 17 0.62 21.27 21.18
CA SER A 17 0.87 22.70 21.00
C SER A 17 -0.40 23.55 21.10
N LEU A 18 -1.56 23.04 20.65
CA LEU A 18 -2.86 23.72 20.85
C LEU A 18 -3.24 23.87 22.32
N ASN A 19 -2.98 22.84 23.13
CA ASN A 19 -3.38 22.84 24.54
C ASN A 19 -2.40 23.60 25.44
N ASN A 20 -1.11 23.62 25.07
CA ASN A 20 -0.06 24.13 25.93
C ASN A 20 0.44 25.54 25.55
N SER A 21 0.12 26.07 24.37
CA SER A 21 0.60 27.38 23.91
C SER A 21 -0.53 28.27 23.40
N VAL A 22 -0.89 29.27 24.21
CA VAL A 22 -1.90 30.28 23.84
C VAL A 22 -1.52 31.00 22.55
N GLY A 23 -0.23 31.32 22.36
CA GLY A 23 0.25 32.01 21.16
C GLY A 23 0.07 31.19 19.88
N PHE A 24 0.39 29.89 19.94
CA PHE A 24 0.16 28.98 18.83
C PHE A 24 -1.33 28.85 18.49
N THR A 25 -2.18 28.72 19.51
CA THR A 25 -3.62 28.58 19.33
C THR A 25 -4.24 29.81 18.68
N VAL A 26 -3.84 31.02 19.10
CA VAL A 26 -4.31 32.27 18.48
C VAL A 26 -3.87 32.37 17.02
N GLN A 27 -2.61 32.07 16.70
CA GLN A 27 -2.11 32.08 15.32
C GLN A 27 -2.84 31.06 14.44
N TYR A 28 -3.09 29.86 14.97
CA TYR A 28 -3.81 28.81 14.27
C TYR A 28 -5.28 29.19 14.02
N MET A 29 -5.97 29.71 15.03
CA MET A 29 -7.36 30.18 14.88
C MET A 29 -7.47 31.33 13.87
N ALA A 30 -6.50 32.25 13.87
CA ALA A 30 -6.44 33.32 12.88
C ALA A 30 -6.26 32.76 11.45
N LEU A 31 -5.31 31.83 11.27
CA LEU A 31 -5.07 31.17 9.98
C LEU A 31 -6.31 30.40 9.49
N ALA A 32 -6.94 29.62 10.38
CA ALA A 32 -8.14 28.87 10.06
C ALA A 32 -9.31 29.78 9.65
N SER A 33 -9.45 30.92 10.34
CA SER A 33 -10.47 31.93 10.01
C SER A 33 -10.21 32.57 8.64
N VAL A 34 -8.95 32.90 8.33
CA VAL A 34 -8.56 33.43 7.02
C VAL A 34 -8.85 32.41 5.92
N LEU A 35 -8.48 31.14 6.11
CA LEU A 35 -8.76 30.08 5.13
C LEU A 35 -10.26 29.88 4.91
N ALA A 36 -11.07 29.88 5.98
CA ALA A 36 -12.53 29.77 5.90
C ALA A 36 -13.16 30.94 5.14
N LEU A 37 -12.60 32.16 5.25
CA LEU A 37 -13.05 33.32 4.49
C LEU A 37 -12.57 33.33 3.02
N LEU A 38 -11.43 32.70 2.73
CA LEU A 38 -10.93 32.55 1.36
C LEU A 38 -11.73 31.55 0.55
N GLU A 39 -12.27 30.51 1.17
CA GLU A 39 -13.07 29.47 0.51
C GLU A 39 -14.25 30.03 -0.34
N PRO A 40 -15.16 30.88 0.19
CA PRO A 40 -16.25 31.46 -0.60
C PRO A 40 -15.75 32.43 -1.66
N ILE A 41 -14.60 33.09 -1.47
CA ILE A 41 -13.99 33.97 -2.48
C ILE A 41 -13.47 33.13 -3.65
N ILE A 42 -12.76 32.03 -3.37
CA ILE A 42 -12.28 31.09 -4.39
C ILE A 42 -13.46 30.48 -5.14
N PHE A 43 -14.50 30.04 -4.41
CA PHE A 43 -15.72 29.51 -5.00
C PHE A 43 -16.44 30.54 -5.87
N SER A 44 -16.50 31.80 -5.42
CA SER A 44 -17.05 32.92 -6.19
C SER A 44 -16.19 33.22 -7.43
N MET A 45 -14.86 33.20 -7.34
CA MET A 45 -13.96 33.38 -8.49
C MET A 45 -14.14 32.28 -9.54
N VAL A 46 -14.38 31.04 -9.11
CA VAL A 46 -14.72 29.91 -10.01
C VAL A 46 -16.09 30.13 -10.67
N ASN A 47 -17.09 30.62 -9.92
CA ASN A 47 -18.43 30.93 -10.45
C ASN A 47 -18.51 32.23 -11.28
N LEU A 48 -17.60 33.19 -11.07
CA LEU A 48 -17.52 34.47 -11.79
C LEU A 48 -16.92 34.33 -13.20
N GLY A 49 -16.72 33.10 -13.68
CA GLY A 49 -16.33 32.85 -15.05
C GLY A 49 -14.87 33.20 -15.35
N PHE A 50 -13.97 33.08 -14.35
CA PHE A 50 -12.54 32.94 -14.67
C PHE A 50 -12.41 31.82 -15.69
N LYS A 51 -12.06 32.17 -16.93
CA LYS A 51 -11.81 31.20 -18.01
C LYS A 51 -10.51 30.47 -17.71
N TYR A 52 -10.53 29.53 -16.78
CA TYR A 52 -9.54 28.47 -16.79
C TYR A 52 -9.85 27.62 -18.02
N LYS A 53 -8.84 27.28 -18.82
CA LYS A 53 -9.02 26.19 -19.78
C LYS A 53 -9.26 24.94 -18.91
N PRO A 54 -10.44 24.30 -18.96
CA PRO A 54 -10.58 23.01 -18.32
C PRO A 54 -9.49 22.13 -18.93
N PHE A 55 -8.60 21.62 -18.10
CA PHE A 55 -7.57 20.70 -18.55
C PHE A 55 -8.33 19.44 -18.97
N SER A 56 -8.59 19.32 -20.27
CA SER A 56 -9.29 18.19 -20.87
C SER A 56 -8.36 17.00 -20.82
N PHE A 57 -8.36 16.29 -19.70
CA PHE A 57 -7.63 15.04 -19.61
C PHE A 57 -8.36 13.97 -20.39
N ASN A 58 -7.60 13.19 -21.15
CA ASN A 58 -8.09 11.92 -21.64
C ASN A 58 -8.23 10.98 -20.43
N MET A 59 -9.47 10.81 -19.94
CA MET A 59 -9.79 9.95 -18.79
C MET A 59 -9.27 8.53 -18.97
N HIS A 60 -9.19 8.04 -20.21
CA HIS A 60 -8.61 6.73 -20.51
C HIS A 60 -7.10 6.71 -20.27
N SER A 61 -6.37 7.74 -20.70
CA SER A 61 -4.93 7.86 -20.44
C SER A 61 -4.63 7.99 -18.94
N ILE A 62 -5.44 8.75 -18.20
CA ILE A 62 -5.32 8.81 -16.74
C ILE A 62 -5.55 7.43 -16.12
N ALA A 63 -6.61 6.72 -16.52
CA ALA A 63 -6.91 5.41 -15.97
C ALA A 63 -5.76 4.40 -16.21
N ILE A 64 -5.14 4.43 -17.40
CA ILE A 64 -3.94 3.62 -17.70
C ILE A 64 -2.79 3.95 -16.75
N ILE A 65 -2.50 5.25 -16.58
CA ILE A 65 -1.40 5.70 -15.71
C ILE A 65 -1.65 5.25 -14.28
N LEU A 66 -2.86 5.47 -13.76
CA LEU A 66 -3.24 5.06 -12.41
C LEU A 66 -3.16 3.55 -12.22
N PHE A 67 -3.67 2.76 -13.18
CA PHE A 67 -3.62 1.30 -13.12
C PHE A 67 -2.17 0.78 -12.97
N TYR A 68 -1.26 1.29 -13.79
CA TYR A 68 0.15 0.90 -13.72
C TYR A 68 0.85 1.42 -12.47
N PHE A 69 0.57 2.66 -12.08
CA PHE A 69 1.12 3.27 -10.87
C PHE A 69 0.70 2.49 -9.62
N THR A 70 -0.59 2.14 -9.52
CA THR A 70 -1.13 1.34 -8.42
C THR A 70 -0.51 -0.06 -8.40
N THR A 71 -0.41 -0.71 -9.56
CA THR A 71 0.24 -2.03 -9.66
C THR A 71 1.69 -1.99 -9.19
N LEU A 72 2.46 -1.00 -9.65
CA LEU A 72 3.85 -0.80 -9.24
C LEU A 72 3.96 -0.57 -7.72
N THR A 73 3.13 0.32 -7.18
CA THR A 73 3.11 0.66 -5.76
C THR A 73 2.85 -0.58 -4.90
N PHE A 74 1.86 -1.38 -5.28
CA PHE A 74 1.53 -2.63 -4.59
C PHE A 74 2.67 -3.66 -4.66
N GLY A 75 3.30 -3.83 -5.83
CA GLY A 75 4.47 -4.68 -5.98
C GLY A 75 5.65 -4.25 -5.09
N LEU A 76 5.90 -2.94 -5.00
CA LEU A 76 6.95 -2.36 -4.15
C LEU A 76 6.66 -2.51 -2.66
N ILE A 77 5.41 -2.26 -2.22
CA ILE A 77 5.00 -2.48 -0.83
C ILE A 77 5.20 -3.95 -0.44
N GLY A 78 4.77 -4.88 -1.29
CA GLY A 78 4.99 -6.31 -1.08
C GLY A 78 6.49 -6.65 -0.97
N PHE A 79 7.34 -6.02 -1.80
CA PHE A 79 8.78 -6.24 -1.74
C PHE A 79 9.39 -5.70 -0.45
N MET A 80 8.94 -4.54 0.05
CA MET A 80 9.42 -3.99 1.32
C MET A 80 9.08 -4.90 2.50
N ARG A 81 7.93 -5.60 2.48
CA ARG A 81 7.60 -6.61 3.50
C ARG A 81 8.60 -7.75 3.57
N CYS A 82 9.36 -8.01 2.51
CA CYS A 82 10.40 -9.04 2.53
C CYS A 82 11.50 -8.80 3.58
N PHE A 83 11.59 -7.58 4.14
CA PHE A 83 12.62 -7.19 5.09
C PHE A 83 12.09 -6.92 6.51
N ASP A 84 10.78 -6.95 6.75
CA ASP A 84 10.19 -6.54 8.03
C ASP A 84 10.30 -7.61 9.14
N ASN A 85 10.61 -8.87 8.79
CA ASN A 85 10.65 -10.04 9.67
C ASN A 85 9.42 -10.17 10.60
N ALA A 86 8.29 -9.56 10.22
CA ALA A 86 7.07 -9.52 11.01
C ALA A 86 6.10 -10.56 10.47
N PHE A 87 6.01 -11.68 11.18
CA PHE A 87 5.22 -12.83 10.74
C PHE A 87 3.82 -12.87 11.33
N TRP A 88 2.84 -13.12 10.47
CA TRP A 88 1.45 -13.35 10.87
C TRP A 88 1.24 -14.83 11.23
N GLY A 89 0.11 -15.18 11.85
CA GLY A 89 -0.11 -16.52 12.39
C GLY A 89 -0.08 -17.63 11.33
N ASP A 90 -0.67 -17.36 10.17
CA ASP A 90 -0.68 -18.22 8.98
C ASP A 90 0.71 -18.33 8.32
N GLU A 91 1.48 -17.23 8.28
CA GLU A 91 2.88 -17.25 7.85
C GLU A 91 3.72 -18.12 8.79
N GLY A 92 3.47 -18.04 10.11
CA GLY A 92 4.10 -18.90 11.11
C GLY A 92 3.84 -20.39 10.89
N TYR A 93 2.60 -20.75 10.52
CA TYR A 93 2.25 -22.12 10.15
C TYR A 93 3.01 -22.59 8.90
N THR A 94 3.09 -21.74 7.88
CA THR A 94 3.85 -21.99 6.65
C THR A 94 5.34 -22.20 6.94
N ILE A 95 5.93 -21.38 7.80
CA ILE A 95 7.33 -21.49 8.23
C ILE A 95 7.58 -22.82 8.94
N ARG A 96 6.65 -23.24 9.81
CA ARG A 96 6.74 -24.53 10.50
C ARG A 96 6.77 -25.69 9.50
N LEU A 97 5.87 -25.68 8.52
CA LEU A 97 5.85 -26.71 7.47
C LEU A 97 7.14 -26.68 6.64
N ALA A 98 7.62 -25.51 6.23
CA ALA A 98 8.84 -25.37 5.44
C ALA A 98 10.08 -25.97 6.13
N LYS A 99 10.14 -25.95 7.46
CA LYS A 99 11.23 -26.53 8.25
C LYS A 99 11.17 -28.06 8.39
N MET A 100 10.01 -28.69 8.13
CA MET A 100 9.84 -30.15 8.21
C MET A 100 10.56 -30.88 7.08
N SER A 101 10.74 -32.20 7.20
CA SER A 101 11.13 -33.01 6.04
C SER A 101 10.01 -33.01 4.99
N LEU A 102 10.33 -33.28 3.72
CA LEU A 102 9.30 -33.36 2.67
C LEU A 102 8.22 -34.42 3.00
N LYS A 103 8.62 -35.55 3.59
CA LYS A 103 7.68 -36.60 4.01
C LYS A 103 6.74 -36.11 5.10
N ASP A 104 7.28 -35.46 6.13
CA ASP A 104 6.50 -34.95 7.25
C ASP A 104 5.58 -33.80 6.81
N MET A 105 6.04 -32.94 5.90
CA MET A 105 5.21 -31.89 5.29
C MET A 105 4.02 -32.51 4.53
N ILE A 106 4.25 -33.52 3.70
CA ILE A 106 3.17 -34.21 2.97
C ILE A 106 2.18 -34.84 3.95
N TYR A 107 2.68 -35.51 4.99
CA TYR A 107 1.82 -36.11 6.00
C TYR A 107 1.01 -35.07 6.78
N ALA A 108 1.64 -33.96 7.18
CA ALA A 108 0.98 -32.87 7.88
C ALA A 108 -0.08 -32.18 6.99
N THR A 109 0.23 -31.97 5.71
CA THR A 109 -0.69 -31.32 4.76
C THR A 109 -1.79 -32.25 4.25
N ALA A 110 -1.64 -33.57 4.38
CA ALA A 110 -2.69 -34.54 4.05
C ALA A 110 -3.93 -34.41 4.95
N GLY A 111 -3.78 -33.86 6.16
CA GLY A 111 -4.87 -33.52 7.07
C GLY A 111 -5.29 -32.05 7.01
N ASP A 112 -4.68 -31.25 6.15
CA ASP A 112 -4.98 -29.83 5.97
C ASP A 112 -6.11 -29.65 4.95
N VAL A 113 -6.83 -28.53 5.04
CA VAL A 113 -7.86 -28.14 4.07
C VAL A 113 -7.24 -27.55 2.79
N HIS A 114 -5.96 -27.17 2.83
CA HIS A 114 -5.27 -26.51 1.70
C HIS A 114 -4.40 -27.49 0.91
N PRO A 115 -4.42 -27.42 -0.44
CA PRO A 115 -3.51 -28.19 -1.28
C PRO A 115 -2.03 -27.84 -1.03
N PRO A 116 -1.09 -28.82 -1.06
CA PRO A 116 0.29 -28.63 -0.61
C PRO A 116 1.20 -27.85 -1.57
N LEU A 117 0.69 -27.46 -2.75
CA LEU A 117 1.48 -26.85 -3.82
C LEU A 117 2.26 -25.61 -3.33
N TYR A 118 1.58 -24.72 -2.59
CA TYR A 118 2.21 -23.52 -2.05
C TYR A 118 3.35 -23.87 -1.08
N TYR A 119 3.14 -24.85 -0.19
CA TYR A 119 4.16 -25.27 0.77
C TYR A 119 5.40 -25.88 0.10
N PHE A 120 5.24 -26.56 -1.05
CA PHE A 120 6.38 -27.03 -1.83
C PHE A 120 7.19 -25.89 -2.44
N LEU A 121 6.54 -24.81 -2.90
CA LEU A 121 7.23 -23.62 -3.37
C LEU A 121 8.04 -22.99 -2.22
N VAL A 122 7.44 -22.83 -1.04
CA VAL A 122 8.15 -22.32 0.14
C VAL A 122 9.33 -23.22 0.51
N LYS A 123 9.16 -24.55 0.47
CA LYS A 123 10.23 -25.51 0.74
C LYS A 123 11.38 -25.39 -0.24
N GLY A 124 11.08 -25.23 -1.53
CA GLY A 124 12.10 -25.03 -2.57
C GLY A 124 12.94 -23.78 -2.29
N LEU A 125 12.29 -22.67 -1.98
CA LEU A 125 12.98 -21.41 -1.64
C LEU A 125 13.76 -21.52 -0.33
N TYR A 126 13.19 -22.20 0.68
CA TYR A 126 13.89 -22.52 1.93
C TYR A 126 15.17 -23.32 1.69
N CYS A 127 15.15 -24.29 0.77
CA CYS A 127 16.34 -25.06 0.40
C CYS A 127 17.39 -24.23 -0.35
N LEU A 128 16.97 -23.22 -1.12
CA LEU A 128 17.88 -22.36 -1.90
C LEU A 128 18.49 -21.22 -1.07
N PHE A 129 17.67 -20.54 -0.25
CA PHE A 129 18.05 -19.32 0.47
C PHE A 129 18.21 -19.52 1.98
N GLY A 130 17.81 -20.68 2.51
CA GLY A 130 17.96 -21.05 3.91
C GLY A 130 16.86 -20.53 4.85
N ASN A 131 17.12 -20.67 6.16
CA ASN A 131 16.18 -20.30 7.22
C ASN A 131 16.32 -18.82 7.60
N ASN A 132 15.74 -17.92 6.82
CA ASN A 132 15.69 -16.49 7.12
C ASN A 132 14.32 -15.91 6.78
N GLY A 133 13.99 -14.74 7.35
CA GLY A 133 12.68 -14.14 7.16
C GLY A 133 12.42 -13.69 5.72
N PHE A 134 13.47 -13.21 5.04
CA PHE A 134 13.41 -12.84 3.63
C PHE A 134 12.92 -13.98 2.74
N THR A 135 13.38 -15.20 2.98
CA THR A 135 12.99 -16.38 2.17
C THR A 135 11.50 -16.67 2.27
N TYR A 136 10.93 -16.58 3.47
CA TYR A 136 9.51 -16.85 3.69
C TYR A 136 8.64 -15.75 3.08
N GLN A 137 9.01 -14.49 3.26
CA GLN A 137 8.27 -13.38 2.66
C GLN A 137 8.40 -13.36 1.12
N LEU A 138 9.59 -13.69 0.59
CA LEU A 138 9.82 -13.83 -0.85
C LEU A 138 8.90 -14.90 -1.46
N SER A 139 8.66 -15.99 -0.71
CA SER A 139 7.78 -17.07 -1.16
C SER A 139 6.32 -16.65 -1.38
N ALA A 140 5.84 -15.65 -0.63
CA ALA A 140 4.53 -15.04 -0.85
C ALA A 140 4.57 -13.93 -1.90
N TRP A 141 5.67 -13.18 -1.99
CA TRP A 141 5.82 -12.08 -2.94
C TRP A 141 5.85 -12.55 -4.41
N LEU A 142 6.49 -13.68 -4.71
CA LEU A 142 6.54 -14.23 -6.07
C LEU A 142 5.16 -14.53 -6.69
N PRO A 143 4.28 -15.34 -6.07
CA PRO A 143 2.93 -15.57 -6.61
C PRO A 143 2.10 -14.29 -6.63
N TYR A 144 2.31 -13.38 -5.68
CA TYR A 144 1.67 -12.06 -5.71
C TYR A 144 2.07 -11.25 -6.96
N CYS A 145 3.37 -11.18 -7.28
CA CYS A 145 3.85 -10.55 -8.50
C CYS A 145 3.31 -11.23 -9.76
N ALA A 146 3.19 -12.56 -9.77
CA ALA A 146 2.61 -13.29 -10.89
C ALA A 146 1.15 -12.84 -11.15
N ILE A 147 0.35 -12.66 -10.09
CA ILE A 147 -1.02 -12.15 -10.18
C ILE A 147 -1.05 -10.72 -10.73
N LEU A 148 -0.17 -9.84 -10.24
CA LEU A 148 -0.07 -8.47 -10.76
C LEU A 148 0.30 -8.42 -12.25
N LEU A 149 1.20 -9.30 -12.69
CA LEU A 149 1.58 -9.43 -14.10
C LEU A 149 0.43 -10.00 -14.96
N LEU A 150 -0.31 -10.98 -14.44
CA LEU A 150 -1.51 -11.51 -15.10
C LEU A 150 -2.58 -10.44 -15.24
N ALA A 151 -2.76 -9.58 -14.23
CA ALA A 151 -3.65 -8.44 -14.30
C ALA A 151 -3.25 -7.45 -15.40
N CYS A 152 -1.95 -7.14 -15.52
CA CYS A 152 -1.43 -6.25 -16.57
C CYS A 152 -1.51 -6.82 -17.99
N SER A 153 -1.56 -8.15 -18.12
CA SER A 153 -1.44 -8.84 -19.41
C SER A 153 -2.77 -9.40 -19.89
N VAL A 154 -3.26 -10.47 -19.28
CA VAL A 154 -4.45 -11.21 -19.72
C VAL A 154 -5.71 -10.41 -19.40
N ILE A 155 -5.88 -10.01 -18.14
CA ILE A 155 -7.10 -9.34 -17.69
C ILE A 155 -7.28 -8.00 -18.41
N ARG A 156 -6.23 -7.19 -18.48
CA ARG A 156 -6.27 -5.92 -19.21
C ARG A 156 -6.61 -6.08 -20.70
N LYS A 157 -6.14 -7.16 -21.35
CA LYS A 157 -6.45 -7.40 -22.77
C LYS A 157 -7.92 -7.77 -22.99
N GLU A 158 -8.49 -8.55 -22.08
CA GLU A 158 -9.88 -9.03 -22.18
C GLU A 158 -10.90 -7.95 -21.75
N PHE A 159 -10.62 -7.20 -20.69
CA PHE A 159 -11.61 -6.30 -20.06
C PHE A 159 -11.27 -4.81 -20.20
N GLY A 160 -10.11 -4.47 -20.77
CA GLY A 160 -9.62 -3.09 -20.79
C GLY A 160 -9.16 -2.62 -19.41
N VAL A 161 -8.93 -1.30 -19.28
CA VAL A 161 -8.50 -0.66 -18.02
C VAL A 161 -9.70 -0.05 -17.25
N ILE A 162 -10.77 0.26 -17.97
CA ILE A 162 -12.00 0.79 -17.41
C ILE A 162 -13.03 -0.32 -17.55
N THR A 163 -13.41 -0.94 -16.44
CA THR A 163 -14.52 -1.89 -16.41
C THR A 163 -15.81 -1.15 -16.74
N ALA A 164 -16.60 -1.72 -17.65
CA ALA A 164 -17.89 -1.18 -18.11
C ALA A 164 -18.91 -1.03 -16.97
#